data_AF-A0A432SIV8-F1
#
_entry.id   AF-A0A432SIV8-F1
#
_cell.length_a   1.000
_cell.length_b   1.000
_cell.length_c   1.000
_cell.angle_alpha   90.00
_cell.angle_beta   90.00
_cell.angle_gamma   90.00
#
_symmetry.space_group_name_H-M   'P 1'
#
loop_
_entity.id
_entity.type
_entity.pdbx_description
1 polymer ?
#
loop_
_entity_poly.entity_id
_entity_poly.type
_entity_poly.pdbx_seq_one_letter_code
_entity_poly.pdbx_strand_id
1 'polypeptide(L)'
;MINIDGQYGGGQILRTALSLSMITGKGFRMKNIRGQRKKCGLMRQHLTCVEAAAEISNASVRGAGVGSTQLSFVPEKVAAGKYHFRIGTAGSTSLLAQTLIPALLQADGDSQVILEGGTHNPLAPSASYLQQIFLGGYKESAH
;
A
#
# COMPACT_ATOMS: atom_id res chain seq x y z
N MET A 1 5.82 17.40 -6.92
CA MET A 1 6.33 16.14 -6.35
C MET A 1 6.62 16.34 -4.86
N ILE A 2 6.08 15.49 -3.99
CA ILE A 2 6.18 15.61 -2.52
C ILE A 2 7.44 14.88 -2.03
N ASN A 3 8.18 15.44 -1.08
CA ASN A 3 9.32 14.76 -0.44
C ASN A 3 8.92 14.27 0.96
N ILE A 4 9.20 13.01 1.27
CA ILE A 4 8.85 12.37 2.54
C ILE A 4 10.10 11.76 3.16
N ASP A 5 10.31 12.01 4.44
CA ASP A 5 11.36 11.35 5.23
C ASP A 5 10.79 10.19 6.04
N GLY A 6 11.27 8.99 5.76
CA GLY A 6 10.88 7.75 6.46
C GLY A 6 11.72 7.43 7.69
N GLN A 7 12.64 8.31 8.12
CA GLN A 7 13.64 8.01 9.15
C GLN A 7 13.03 7.48 10.45
N TYR A 8 12.03 8.17 10.99
CA TYR A 8 11.34 7.81 12.24
C TYR A 8 10.13 6.88 12.02
N GLY A 9 9.96 6.37 10.80
CA GLY A 9 8.78 5.63 10.37
C GLY A 9 8.94 4.11 10.35
N GLY A 10 7.83 3.40 10.53
CA GLY A 10 7.68 2.01 10.10
C GLY A 10 7.26 1.89 8.64
N GLY A 11 6.70 0.73 8.26
CA GLY A 11 6.11 0.56 6.93
C GLY A 11 4.82 1.36 6.70
N GLN A 12 4.23 1.94 7.75
CA GLN A 12 2.97 2.68 7.66
C GLN A 12 3.09 3.96 6.84
N ILE A 13 4.18 4.72 7.00
CA ILE A 13 4.38 5.98 6.25
C ILE A 13 4.38 5.71 4.75
N LEU A 14 5.05 4.63 4.31
CA LEU A 14 5.05 4.22 2.91
C LEU A 14 3.65 3.88 2.40
N ARG A 15 2.90 3.05 3.13
CA ARG A 15 1.54 2.64 2.72
C ARG A 15 0.61 3.83 2.60
N THR A 16 0.60 4.71 3.60
CA THR A 16 -0.21 5.94 3.57
C THR A 16 0.21 6.87 2.43
N ALA A 17 1.52 7.02 2.17
CA ALA A 17 2.01 7.81 1.04
C ALA A 17 1.55 7.24 -0.30
N LEU A 18 1.59 5.91 -0.50
CA LEU A 18 1.08 5.26 -1.70
C LEU A 18 -0.41 5.53 -1.89
N SER A 19 -1.24 5.27 -0.86
CA SER A 19 -2.69 5.50 -0.93
C SER A 19 -3.03 6.95 -1.27
N LEU A 20 -2.44 7.92 -0.54
CA LEU A 20 -2.69 9.33 -0.79
C LEU A 20 -2.17 9.79 -2.13
N SER A 21 -1.03 9.26 -2.59
CA SER A 21 -0.49 9.59 -3.92
C SER A 21 -1.47 9.15 -5.01
N MET A 22 -1.98 7.91 -4.94
CA MET A 22 -2.97 7.40 -5.89
C MET A 22 -4.28 8.22 -5.87
N ILE A 23 -4.80 8.55 -4.67
CA ILE A 23 -6.04 9.33 -4.52
C ILE A 23 -5.87 10.75 -5.08
N THR A 24 -4.73 11.38 -4.83
CA THR A 24 -4.51 12.80 -5.16
C THR A 24 -3.86 13.03 -6.53
N GLY A 25 -3.39 11.96 -7.19
CA GLY A 25 -2.57 12.05 -8.40
C GLY A 25 -1.19 12.70 -8.19
N LYS A 26 -0.79 13.00 -6.93
CA LYS A 26 0.47 13.70 -6.64
C LYS A 26 1.59 12.70 -6.39
N GLY A 27 2.58 12.66 -7.28
CA GLY A 27 3.77 11.84 -7.09
C GLY A 27 4.62 12.28 -5.88
N PHE A 28 5.31 11.31 -5.26
CA PHE A 28 6.20 11.53 -4.12
C PHE A 28 7.56 10.85 -4.28
N ARG A 29 8.53 11.35 -3.51
CA ARG A 29 9.82 10.72 -3.26
C ARG A 29 10.01 10.51 -1.77
N MET A 30 10.30 9.27 -1.38
CA MET A 30 10.61 8.91 -0.01
C MET A 30 12.10 8.59 0.13
N LYS A 31 12.72 9.10 1.20
CA LYS A 31 14.07 8.70 1.64
C LYS A 31 13.98 8.02 3.01
N ASN A 32 15.06 7.36 3.42
CA ASN A 32 15.18 6.71 4.73
C ASN A 32 14.04 5.75 5.04
N ILE A 33 13.57 4.97 4.05
CA ILE A 33 12.46 4.04 4.24
C ILE A 33 12.76 3.12 5.41
N ARG A 34 11.91 3.16 6.46
CA ARG A 34 12.08 2.39 7.68
C ARG A 34 13.43 2.62 8.37
N GLY A 35 13.92 3.86 8.37
CA GLY A 35 15.29 4.22 8.74
C GLY A 35 15.72 3.78 10.15
N GLN A 36 14.82 3.86 11.13
CA GLN A 36 15.09 3.44 12.51
C GLN A 36 14.77 1.96 12.81
N ARG A 37 14.32 1.17 11.82
CA ARG A 37 14.06 -0.26 12.04
C ARG A 37 15.36 -1.05 11.89
N LYS A 38 15.54 -2.08 12.74
CA LYS A 38 16.69 -3.00 12.69
C LYS A 38 17.00 -3.54 11.29
N LYS A 39 15.96 -3.87 10.52
CA LYS A 39 16.06 -4.12 9.08
C LYS A 39 15.47 -2.90 8.38
N CYS A 40 16.30 -1.97 7.90
CA CYS A 40 15.84 -0.79 7.18
C CYS A 40 15.44 -1.14 5.73
N GLY A 41 14.84 -0.17 5.02
CA GLY A 41 14.44 -0.31 3.62
C GLY A 41 13.17 -1.13 3.38
N LEU A 42 12.85 -1.33 2.11
CA LEU A 42 11.72 -2.16 1.67
C LEU A 42 11.95 -3.63 2.05
N MET A 43 10.94 -4.25 2.63
CA MET A 43 10.90 -5.71 2.80
C MET A 43 9.93 -6.27 1.77
N ARG A 44 9.87 -7.60 1.58
CA ARG A 44 8.98 -8.24 0.61
C ARG A 44 7.55 -7.69 0.66
N GLN A 45 6.93 -7.63 1.84
CA GLN A 45 5.57 -7.07 2.00
C GLN A 45 5.45 -5.59 1.61
N HIS A 46 6.48 -4.77 1.84
CA HIS A 46 6.47 -3.36 1.47
C HIS A 46 6.63 -3.20 -0.04
N LEU A 47 7.50 -4.02 -0.64
CA LEU A 47 7.68 -4.05 -2.08
C LEU A 47 6.38 -4.50 -2.77
N THR A 48 5.70 -5.52 -2.27
CA THR A 48 4.38 -5.92 -2.80
C THR A 48 3.35 -4.80 -2.71
N CYS A 49 3.37 -3.98 -1.64
CA CYS A 49 2.49 -2.81 -1.58
C CYS A 49 2.81 -1.78 -2.68
N VAL A 50 4.10 -1.57 -2.97
CA VAL A 50 4.54 -0.64 -4.04
C VAL A 50 4.17 -1.19 -5.41
N GLU A 51 4.44 -2.47 -5.66
CA GLU A 51 4.13 -3.16 -6.93
C GLU A 51 2.61 -3.15 -7.20
N ALA A 52 1.80 -3.53 -6.21
CA ALA A 52 0.35 -3.52 -6.33
C ALA A 52 -0.20 -2.10 -6.54
N ALA A 53 0.29 -1.11 -5.78
CA ALA A 53 -0.09 0.29 -5.98
C ALA A 53 0.29 0.78 -7.39
N ALA A 54 1.45 0.37 -7.91
CA ALA A 54 1.89 0.73 -9.24
C ALA A 54 1.00 0.11 -10.32
N GLU A 55 0.62 -1.16 -10.16
CA GLU A 55 -0.25 -1.87 -11.10
C GLU A 55 -1.64 -1.22 -11.17
N ILE A 56 -2.28 -0.95 -10.02
CA ILE A 56 -3.65 -0.39 -10.03
C ILE A 56 -3.71 1.07 -10.49
N SER A 57 -2.59 1.79 -10.49
CA SER A 57 -2.53 3.22 -10.84
C SER A 57 -1.63 3.52 -12.04
N ASN A 58 -1.18 2.50 -12.77
CA ASN A 58 -0.21 2.61 -13.87
C ASN A 58 1.00 3.50 -13.53
N ALA A 59 1.50 3.40 -12.30
CA ALA A 59 2.49 4.34 -11.79
C ALA A 59 3.88 4.11 -12.37
N SER A 60 4.59 5.21 -12.63
CA SER A 60 6.05 5.17 -12.82
C SER A 60 6.75 5.08 -11.47
N VAL A 61 7.55 4.03 -11.28
CA VAL A 61 8.25 3.75 -10.01
C VAL A 61 9.75 3.62 -10.20
N ARG A 62 10.54 4.21 -9.29
CA ARG A 62 11.99 4.02 -9.21
C ARG A 62 12.40 3.66 -7.79
N GLY A 63 13.33 2.70 -7.64
CA GLY A 63 13.82 2.24 -6.34
C GLY A 63 12.94 1.17 -5.67
N ALA A 64 12.04 0.53 -6.43
CA ALA A 64 11.23 -0.60 -5.95
C ALA A 64 12.05 -1.89 -5.95
N GLY A 65 12.87 -2.08 -4.92
CA GLY A 65 13.62 -3.31 -4.69
C GLY A 65 13.74 -3.62 -3.21
N VAL A 66 13.86 -4.90 -2.85
CA VAL A 66 14.08 -5.31 -1.45
C VAL A 66 15.37 -4.67 -0.93
N GLY A 67 15.32 -4.13 0.29
CA GLY A 67 16.41 -3.38 0.92
C GLY A 67 16.51 -1.92 0.49
N SER A 68 15.77 -1.49 -0.54
CA SER A 68 15.83 -0.10 -0.99
C SER A 68 15.38 0.87 0.11
N THR A 69 16.18 1.91 0.34
CA THR A 69 15.93 2.97 1.32
C THR A 69 15.34 4.23 0.69
N GLN A 70 15.17 4.25 -0.64
CA GLN A 70 14.60 5.36 -1.38
C GLN A 70 13.61 4.88 -2.43
N LEU A 71 12.52 5.62 -2.62
CA LEU A 71 11.48 5.31 -3.60
C LEU A 71 10.99 6.60 -4.24
N SER A 72 10.80 6.59 -5.56
CA SER A 72 10.03 7.60 -6.29
C SER A 72 8.81 6.92 -6.88
N PHE A 73 7.62 7.48 -6.66
CA PHE A 73 6.36 6.93 -7.10
C PHE A 73 5.51 8.05 -7.70
N VAL A 74 5.09 7.89 -8.96
CA VAL A 74 4.28 8.86 -9.68
C VAL A 74 3.09 8.11 -10.29
N PRO A 75 1.88 8.23 -9.71
CA PRO A 75 0.71 7.52 -10.19
C PRO A 75 0.08 8.21 -11.39
N GLU A 76 -0.65 7.43 -12.18
CA GLU A 76 -1.68 7.90 -13.09
C GLU A 76 -3.07 7.64 -12.47
N LYS A 77 -4.11 7.61 -13.30
CA LYS A 77 -5.48 7.35 -12.85
C LYS A 77 -5.60 5.90 -12.35
N VAL A 78 -6.24 5.74 -11.19
CA VAL A 78 -6.54 4.41 -10.63
C VAL A 78 -7.55 3.71 -11.52
N ALA A 79 -7.23 2.48 -11.93
CA ALA A 79 -8.07 1.66 -12.78
C ALA A 79 -8.88 0.65 -11.94
N ALA A 80 -10.18 0.60 -12.17
CA ALA A 80 -11.01 -0.49 -11.67
C ALA A 80 -10.65 -1.80 -12.38
N GLY A 81 -10.76 -2.93 -11.69
CA GLY A 81 -10.41 -4.21 -12.31
C GLY A 81 -10.35 -5.40 -11.37
N LYS A 82 -9.90 -6.53 -11.93
CA LYS A 82 -9.64 -7.76 -11.18
C LYS A 82 -8.15 -7.91 -10.97
N TYR A 83 -7.73 -7.90 -9.71
CA TYR A 83 -6.33 -7.96 -9.33
C TYR A 83 -6.07 -9.15 -8.42
N HIS A 84 -4.88 -9.74 -8.56
CA HIS A 84 -4.42 -10.81 -7.69
C HIS A 84 -2.97 -10.55 -7.26
N PHE A 85 -2.78 -10.22 -5.98
CA PHE A 85 -1.48 -9.93 -5.40
C PHE A 85 -1.05 -11.00 -4.40
N ARG A 86 0.19 -11.49 -4.56
CA ARG A 86 0.79 -12.51 -3.70
C ARG A 86 2.02 -11.93 -3.01
N ILE A 87 2.00 -11.87 -1.68
CA ILE A 87 3.15 -11.36 -0.91
C ILE A 87 4.33 -12.35 -0.93
N GLY A 88 4.04 -13.64 -1.14
CA GLY A 88 5.04 -14.72 -1.23
C GLY A 88 5.73 -15.07 0.09
N THR A 89 5.31 -14.45 1.20
CA THR A 89 5.75 -14.74 2.56
C THR A 89 4.57 -14.57 3.52
N ALA A 90 4.77 -14.80 4.82
CA ALA A 90 3.77 -14.52 5.86
C ALA A 90 3.53 -13.02 6.12
N GLY A 91 3.89 -12.12 5.19
CA GLY A 91 3.56 -10.70 5.28
C GLY A 91 2.05 -10.46 5.25
N SER A 92 1.60 -9.39 5.90
CA SER A 92 0.19 -9.16 6.16
C SER A 92 -0.58 -8.73 4.91
N THR A 93 -1.58 -9.51 4.52
CA THR A 93 -2.55 -9.15 3.46
C THR A 93 -3.42 -7.99 3.89
N SER A 94 -3.69 -7.85 5.18
CA SER A 94 -4.50 -6.76 5.70
C SER A 94 -3.85 -5.38 5.54
N LEU A 95 -2.54 -5.27 5.73
CA LEU A 95 -1.80 -4.02 5.48
C LEU A 95 -1.72 -3.71 3.98
N LEU A 96 -1.65 -4.73 3.12
CA LEU A 96 -1.75 -4.56 1.68
C LEU A 96 -3.14 -4.04 1.30
N ALA A 97 -4.21 -4.63 1.84
CA ALA A 97 -5.59 -4.17 1.64
C ALA A 97 -5.77 -2.69 2.07
N GLN A 98 -5.26 -2.31 3.24
CA GLN A 98 -5.30 -0.91 3.72
C GLN A 98 -4.59 0.06 2.78
N THR A 99 -3.61 -0.40 2.01
CA THR A 99 -2.90 0.43 1.03
C THR A 99 -3.75 0.67 -0.22
N LEU A 100 -4.45 -0.36 -0.68
CA LEU A 100 -5.14 -0.35 -1.98
C LEU A 100 -6.60 0.14 -1.88
N ILE A 101 -7.34 -0.29 -0.86
CA ILE A 101 -8.78 -0.04 -0.72
C ILE A 101 -9.13 1.46 -0.86
N PRO A 102 -8.45 2.39 -0.16
CA PRO A 102 -8.80 3.82 -0.26
C PRO A 102 -8.73 4.37 -1.69
N ALA A 103 -7.77 3.90 -2.49
CA ALA A 103 -7.60 4.34 -3.87
C ALA A 103 -8.60 3.66 -4.82
N LEU A 104 -8.86 2.36 -4.63
CA LEU A 104 -9.83 1.61 -5.45
C LEU A 104 -11.27 2.07 -5.24
N LEU A 105 -11.60 2.61 -4.06
CA LEU A 105 -12.89 3.27 -3.81
C LEU A 105 -13.11 4.54 -4.66
N GLN A 106 -12.06 5.09 -5.26
CA GLN A 106 -12.11 6.26 -6.16
C GLN A 106 -12.02 5.88 -7.64
N ALA A 107 -11.95 4.58 -7.96
CA ALA A 107 -11.87 4.12 -9.34
C ALA A 107 -13.24 4.21 -10.05
N ASP A 108 -13.23 4.37 -11.37
CA ASP A 108 -14.44 4.44 -12.19
C ASP A 108 -15.02 3.03 -12.46
N GLY A 109 -15.42 2.33 -11.40
CA GLY A 109 -16.07 1.03 -11.48
C GLY A 109 -15.69 0.07 -10.37
N ASP A 110 -16.34 -1.09 -10.39
CA ASP A 110 -16.11 -2.12 -9.38
C ASP A 110 -14.74 -2.79 -9.52
N SER A 111 -14.12 -3.05 -8.36
CA SER A 111 -12.85 -3.76 -8.29
C SER A 111 -12.95 -5.03 -7.46
N GLN A 112 -12.31 -6.10 -7.93
CA GLN A 112 -12.14 -7.35 -7.18
C GLN A 112 -10.66 -7.57 -6.93
N VAL A 113 -10.26 -7.68 -5.67
CA VAL A 113 -8.86 -7.87 -5.29
C VAL A 113 -8.70 -9.14 -4.47
N ILE A 114 -7.87 -10.06 -4.94
CA ILE A 114 -7.46 -11.27 -4.22
C ILE A 114 -6.07 -11.03 -3.63
N LEU A 115 -5.92 -11.23 -2.32
CA LEU A 115 -4.65 -11.03 -1.60
C LEU A 115 -4.20 -12.33 -0.94
N GLU A 116 -3.02 -12.83 -1.33
CA GLU A 116 -2.42 -14.03 -0.74
C GLU A 116 -1.22 -13.69 0.15
N GLY A 117 -1.22 -14.21 1.38
CA GLY A 117 -0.20 -13.98 2.38
C GLY A 117 -0.69 -14.28 3.81
N GLY A 118 -0.04 -13.68 4.80
CA GLY A 118 -0.44 -13.80 6.20
C GLY A 118 -1.74 -13.06 6.51
N THR A 119 -2.68 -13.75 7.15
CA THR A 119 -3.99 -13.19 7.58
C THR A 119 -4.05 -12.90 9.08
N HIS A 120 -3.09 -13.45 9.84
CA HIS A 120 -2.97 -13.32 11.29
C HIS A 120 -1.53 -12.98 11.64
N ASN A 121 -1.25 -11.68 11.80
CA ASN A 121 0.07 -11.18 12.16
C ASN A 121 -0.05 -10.35 13.44
N PRO A 122 0.84 -10.52 14.45
CA PRO A 122 0.73 -9.81 15.73
C PRO A 122 0.77 -8.28 15.62
N LEU A 123 1.41 -7.75 14.58
CA LEU A 123 1.59 -6.31 14.35
C LEU A 123 0.82 -5.82 13.11
N ALA A 124 -0.26 -6.52 12.76
CA ALA A 124 -1.20 -6.09 11.74
C ALA A 124 -2.64 -6.39 12.17
N PRO A 125 -3.63 -5.65 11.65
CA PRO A 125 -5.02 -6.04 11.83
C PRO A 125 -5.27 -7.44 11.28
N SER A 126 -6.14 -8.22 11.93
CA SER A 126 -6.56 -9.51 11.37
C SER A 126 -7.46 -9.31 10.16
N ALA A 127 -7.59 -10.35 9.34
CA ALA A 127 -8.58 -10.36 8.25
C ALA A 127 -10.01 -10.11 8.78
N SER A 128 -10.36 -10.69 9.94
CA SER A 128 -11.67 -10.48 10.57
C SER A 128 -11.89 -9.03 10.99
N TYR A 129 -10.86 -8.35 11.53
CA TYR A 129 -10.95 -6.92 11.84
C TYR A 129 -11.22 -6.08 10.59
N LEU A 130 -10.55 -6.40 9.47
CA LEU A 130 -10.80 -5.70 8.21
C LEU A 130 -12.25 -5.86 7.75
N GLN A 131 -12.76 -7.09 7.79
CA GLN A 131 -14.10 -7.39 7.31
C GLN A 131 -15.20 -6.77 8.18
N GLN A 132 -15.05 -6.85 9.50
CA GLN A 132 -16.12 -6.54 10.44
C GLN A 132 -16.10 -5.09 10.93
N ILE A 133 -14.93 -4.45 10.97
CA ILE A 133 -14.77 -3.11 11.55
C ILE A 133 -14.31 -2.10 10.50
N PHE A 134 -13.17 -2.35 9.86
CA PHE A 134 -12.56 -1.38 8.94
C PHE A 134 -13.45 -1.10 7.74
N LEU A 135 -13.95 -2.14 7.06
CA LEU A 135 -14.87 -1.99 5.93
C LEU A 135 -16.25 -1.47 6.35
N GLY A 136 -16.68 -1.71 7.59
CA GLY A 136 -17.90 -1.15 8.15
C GLY A 136 -17.89 0.39 8.10
N GLY A 137 -16.80 1.00 8.55
CA GLY A 137 -16.66 2.47 8.55
C GLY A 137 -16.71 3.12 7.16
N TYR A 138 -16.25 2.43 6.11
CA TYR A 138 -16.38 2.94 4.74
C TYR A 138 -17.82 2.87 4.21
N LYS A 139 -18.61 1.88 4.61
CA LYS A 139 -20.02 1.78 4.21
C LYS A 139 -20.86 2.92 4.79
N GLU A 140 -20.55 3.35 6.01
CA GLU A 140 -21.25 4.47 6.67
C GLU A 140 -20.88 5.84 6.10
N SER A 141 -19.70 5.95 5.48
CA SER A 141 -19.16 7.22 4.93
C SER A 141 -19.51 7.46 3.46
N ALA A 142 -20.14 6.50 2.78
CA ALA A 142 -20.45 6.55 1.34
C ALA A 142 -21.82 7.22 1.04
N HIS A 143 -22.29 8.11 1.92
CA HIS A 143 -23.54 8.86 1.80
C HIS A 143 -23.30 10.30 1.36
#